data_AF-A0A565E9D3-F1
#
_entry.id   AF-A0A565E9D3-F1
#
_cell.length_a   1.000
_cell.length_b   1.000
_cell.length_c   1.000
_cell.angle_alpha   90.00
_cell.angle_beta   90.00
_cell.angle_gamma   90.00
#
_symmetry.space_group_name_H-M   'P 1'
#
loop_
_entity.id
_entity.type
_entity.pdbx_description
1 polymer ?
#
loop_
_entity_poly.entity_id
_entity_poly.type
_entity_poly.pdbx_seq_one_letter_code
_entity_poly.pdbx_strand_id
1 'polypeptide(L)'
;RPAIFSMLGRDDWQRIRVKAILEKAVSSRGRRKKIIRAKLVKKGDKYLAVPATSQESSVLKSMVWADSFLILPKEVERIEKGEEVFLELLQ
;
A
#
# COMPACT_ATOMS: atom_id res chain seq x y z
N ARG A 1 -10.39 -8.70 4.46
CA ARG A 1 -11.79 -8.37 4.80
C ARG A 1 -12.14 -8.98 6.18
N PRO A 2 -11.74 -8.35 7.30
CA PRO A 2 -11.75 -9.01 8.61
C PRO A 2 -13.15 -9.40 9.11
N ALA A 3 -14.14 -8.50 8.98
CA ALA A 3 -15.49 -8.76 9.47
C ALA A 3 -16.15 -9.97 8.79
N ILE A 4 -15.99 -10.11 7.47
CA ILE A 4 -16.52 -11.26 6.71
C ILE A 4 -15.88 -12.56 7.18
N PHE A 5 -14.56 -12.60 7.40
CA PHE A 5 -13.89 -13.80 7.89
C PHE A 5 -14.35 -14.18 9.30
N SER A 6 -14.51 -13.20 10.19
CA SER A 6 -15.07 -13.44 11.53
C SER A 6 -16.50 -14.00 11.47
N MET A 7 -17.35 -13.47 10.59
CA MET A 7 -18.72 -14.00 10.39
C MET A 7 -18.73 -15.43 9.83
N LEU A 8 -17.70 -15.84 9.09
CA LEU A 8 -17.51 -17.20 8.58
C LEU A 8 -16.81 -18.13 9.59
N GLY A 9 -16.53 -17.67 10.82
CA GLY A 9 -15.82 -18.43 11.84
C GLY A 9 -14.34 -18.65 11.54
N ARG A 10 -13.75 -17.81 10.67
CA ARG A 10 -12.31 -17.87 10.33
C ARG A 10 -11.51 -16.83 11.11
N ASP A 11 -10.45 -17.29 11.76
CA ASP A 11 -9.48 -16.51 12.53
C ASP A 11 -8.05 -16.58 11.95
N ASP A 12 -7.83 -17.44 10.95
CA ASP A 12 -6.57 -17.69 10.25
C ASP A 12 -6.18 -16.60 9.22
N TRP A 13 -6.97 -15.53 9.11
CA TRP A 13 -6.74 -14.49 8.12
C TRP A 13 -5.60 -13.55 8.50
N GLN A 14 -4.63 -13.40 7.60
CA GLN A 14 -3.58 -12.39 7.68
C GLN A 14 -3.41 -11.66 6.35
N ARG A 15 -2.94 -10.42 6.40
CA ARG A 15 -2.60 -9.67 5.20
C ARG A 15 -1.19 -10.07 4.74
N ILE A 16 -1.05 -10.46 3.48
CA ILE A 16 0.25 -10.72 2.88
C ILE A 16 1.01 -9.40 2.76
N ARG A 17 2.20 -9.34 3.37
CA ARG A 17 3.10 -8.19 3.31
C ARG A 17 4.33 -8.51 2.49
N VAL A 18 4.67 -7.63 1.55
CA VAL A 18 5.85 -7.76 0.68
C VAL A 18 6.76 -6.56 0.87
N LYS A 19 8.06 -6.84 0.99
CA LYS A 19 9.10 -5.82 1.09
C LYS A 19 9.46 -5.30 -0.31
N ALA A 20 9.49 -3.99 -0.49
CA ALA A 20 9.77 -3.37 -1.78
C ALA A 20 10.48 -2.02 -1.62
N ILE A 21 11.16 -1.57 -2.67
CA ILE A 21 11.82 -0.26 -2.73
C ILE A 21 10.85 0.75 -3.33
N LEU A 22 10.64 1.87 -2.65
CA LEU A 22 9.74 2.92 -3.11
C LEU A 22 10.30 3.64 -4.35
N GLU A 23 9.58 3.61 -5.47
CA GLU A 23 10.06 4.19 -6.73
C GLU A 23 9.93 5.73 -6.77
N LYS A 24 8.96 6.29 -6.04
CA LYS A 24 8.67 7.71 -5.99
C LYS A 24 8.32 8.12 -4.57
N ALA A 25 8.86 9.26 -4.11
CA ALA A 25 8.54 9.78 -2.79
C ALA A 25 7.03 9.97 -2.62
N VAL A 26 6.53 9.68 -1.43
CA VAL A 26 5.12 9.84 -1.08
C VAL A 26 5.02 10.73 0.15
N SER A 27 4.04 11.62 0.14
CA SER A 27 3.76 12.50 1.27
C SER A 27 2.33 12.33 1.77
N SER A 28 2.20 12.45 3.09
CA SER A 28 0.94 12.49 3.80
C SER A 28 0.84 13.82 4.51
N ARG A 29 0.10 14.76 3.93
CA ARG A 29 -0.36 15.94 4.68
C ARG A 29 -1.55 15.53 5.54
N GLY A 30 -1.35 15.58 6.86
CA GLY A 30 -2.42 15.45 7.85
C GLY A 30 -2.15 14.41 8.93
N ARG A 31 -2.78 14.61 10.10
CA ARG A 31 -2.62 13.78 11.30
C ARG A 31 -3.40 12.46 11.24
N ARG A 32 -3.54 11.86 10.05
CA ARG A 32 -4.31 10.64 9.83
C ARG A 32 -3.47 9.58 9.14
N LYS A 33 -3.70 8.33 9.53
CA LYS A 33 -3.17 7.15 8.84
C LYS A 33 -3.62 7.20 7.38
N LYS A 34 -2.68 7.09 6.45
CA LYS A 34 -2.96 7.19 5.01
C LYS A 34 -2.69 5.86 4.32
N ILE A 35 -3.61 5.46 3.46
CA ILE A 35 -3.48 4.24 2.66
C ILE A 35 -3.13 4.69 1.25
N ILE A 36 -1.85 4.54 0.90
CA ILE A 36 -1.32 4.87 -0.41
C ILE A 36 -1.49 3.68 -1.33
N ARG A 37 -2.11 3.90 -2.48
CA ARG A 37 -2.24 2.91 -3.55
C ARG A 37 -0.93 2.74 -4.29
N ALA A 38 -0.50 1.50 -4.46
CA ALA A 38 0.72 1.16 -5.18
C ALA A 38 0.51 -0.06 -6.09
N LYS A 39 1.41 -0.17 -7.06
CA LYS A 39 1.63 -1.36 -7.88
C LYS A 39 2.98 -1.95 -7.52
N LEU A 40 3.02 -3.26 -7.28
CA LEU A 40 4.23 -4.01 -7.05
C LEU A 40 4.82 -4.42 -8.40
N VAL A 41 6.06 -4.02 -8.68
CA VAL A 41 6.76 -4.38 -9.92
C VAL A 41 8.01 -5.17 -9.57
N LYS A 42 8.14 -6.39 -10.10
CA LYS A 42 9.38 -7.17 -9.97
C LYS A 42 10.42 -6.66 -10.97
N LYS A 43 11.61 -6.31 -10.49
CA LYS A 43 12.75 -5.88 -11.30
C LYS A 43 13.99 -6.65 -10.89
N GLY A 44 14.33 -7.69 -11.65
CA GLY A 44 15.34 -8.66 -11.26
C GLY A 44 14.95 -9.37 -9.97
N ASP A 45 15.83 -9.31 -8.97
CA ASP A 45 15.64 -9.93 -7.65
C ASP A 45 14.93 -9.04 -6.63
N LYS A 46 14.56 -7.80 -7.02
CA LYS A 46 13.97 -6.82 -6.12
C LYS A 46 12.54 -6.49 -6.54
N TYR A 47 11.73 -6.12 -5.56
CA TYR A 47 10.42 -5.54 -5.79
C TYR A 47 10.49 -4.02 -5.68
N LEU A 48 9.77 -3.35 -6.58
CA LEU A 48 9.56 -1.91 -6.57
C LEU A 48 8.11 -1.62 -6.20
N ALA A 49 7.91 -0.67 -5.29
CA ALA A 49 6.63 -0.10 -4.95
C ALA A 49 6.42 1.15 -5.81
N VAL A 50 5.53 1.09 -6.80
CA VAL A 50 5.19 2.21 -7.68
C VAL A 50 3.89 2.84 -7.18
N PRO A 51 3.90 4.05 -6.58
CA PRO A 51 2.67 4.69 -6.14
C PRO A 51 1.78 5.09 -7.32
N ALA A 52 0.46 4.98 -7.15
CA ALA A 52 -0.49 5.48 -8.15
C ALA A 52 -0.35 7.00 -8.31
N THR A 53 -0.46 7.47 -9.56
CA THR A 53 -0.31 8.89 -9.92
C THR A 53 -1.25 9.81 -9.14
N SER A 54 -2.49 9.37 -8.87
CA SER A 54 -3.43 10.09 -8.02
C SER A 54 -3.82 9.25 -6.81
N GLN A 55 -3.77 9.90 -5.64
CA GLN A 55 -4.20 9.36 -4.35
C GLN A 55 -5.56 9.94 -3.90
N GLU A 56 -6.22 10.72 -4.76
CA GLU A 56 -7.56 11.24 -4.51
C GLU A 56 -8.59 10.12 -4.45
N SER A 57 -9.54 10.22 -3.53
CA SER A 57 -10.59 9.21 -3.32
C SER A 57 -11.60 9.15 -4.47
N SER A 58 -11.76 10.25 -5.22
CA SER A 58 -12.65 10.34 -6.39
C SER A 58 -12.11 9.58 -7.61
N VAL A 59 -10.81 9.29 -7.67
CA VAL A 59 -10.17 8.68 -8.85
C VAL A 59 -10.17 7.16 -8.73
N LEU A 60 -11.28 6.53 -9.12
CA LEU A 60 -11.44 5.08 -9.04
C LEU A 60 -10.44 4.30 -9.91
N LYS A 61 -9.96 4.89 -11.02
CA LYS A 61 -8.92 4.30 -11.88
C LYS A 61 -7.67 3.88 -11.08
N SER A 62 -7.33 4.62 -10.03
CA SER A 62 -6.20 4.29 -9.15
C SER A 62 -6.43 3.01 -8.33
N MET A 63 -7.68 2.70 -7.97
CA MET A 63 -8.05 1.48 -7.24
C MET A 63 -7.93 0.24 -8.11
N VAL A 64 -8.37 0.33 -9.37
CA VAL A 64 -8.28 -0.78 -10.34
C VAL A 64 -6.83 -1.05 -10.75
N TRP A 65 -6.03 0.01 -10.86
CA TRP A 65 -4.64 -0.12 -11.28
C TRP A 65 -3.72 -0.69 -10.18
N ALA A 66 -4.01 -0.40 -8.91
CA ALA A 66 -3.22 -0.84 -7.77
C ALA A 66 -3.42 -2.33 -7.48
N ASP A 67 -2.36 -3.00 -7.03
CA ASP A 67 -2.38 -4.38 -6.55
C ASP A 67 -1.97 -4.47 -5.07
N SER A 68 -1.66 -3.32 -4.47
CA SER A 68 -1.12 -3.26 -3.13
C SER A 68 -1.35 -1.90 -2.48
N PHE A 69 -1.23 -1.89 -1.16
CA PHE A 69 -1.32 -0.69 -0.34
C PHE A 69 -0.06 -0.51 0.49
N LEU A 70 0.47 0.71 0.47
CA LEU A 70 1.43 1.20 1.45
C LEU A 70 0.67 1.91 2.57
N ILE A 71 0.83 1.43 3.81
CA ILE A 71 0.20 2.03 4.98
C ILE A 71 1.18 3.02 5.62
N LEU A 72 0.87 4.31 5.54
CA LEU A 72 1.62 5.36 6.25
C LEU A 72 0.99 5.61 7.64
N PRO A 73 1.76 5.46 8.73
CA PRO A 73 1.38 5.95 10.05
C PRO A 73 1.12 7.46 10.04
N LYS A 74 0.37 7.95 11.03
CA LYS A 74 0.01 9.39 11.13
C LYS A 74 1.21 10.29 11.48
N GLU A 75 2.26 9.69 12.02
CA GLU A 75 3.51 10.32 12.44
C GLU A 75 4.48 10.52 11.26
N VAL A 76 4.27 9.80 10.16
CA VAL A 76 5.14 9.82 8.99
C VAL A 76 4.57 10.77 7.93
N GLU A 77 5.19 11.94 7.81
CA GLU A 77 4.76 12.95 6.83
C GLU A 77 5.26 12.64 5.41
N ARG A 78 6.40 11.97 5.29
CA ARG A 78 7.04 11.69 4.02
C ARG A 78 7.90 10.42 4.09
N ILE A 79 7.94 9.69 2.99
CA ILE A 79 8.87 8.60 2.73
C ILE A 79 9.58 8.93 1.42
N GLU A 80 10.91 8.91 1.41
CA GLU A 80 11.69 9.27 0.25
C GLU A 80 11.80 8.11 -0.75
N LYS A 81 12.08 8.48 -2.00
CA LYS A 81 12.40 7.52 -3.06
C LYS A 81 13.62 6.69 -2.66
N GLY A 82 13.56 5.39 -2.90
CA GLY A 82 14.63 4.46 -2.61
C GLY A 82 14.55 3.85 -1.22
N GLU A 83 13.67 4.35 -0.35
CA GLU A 83 13.43 3.73 0.95
C GLU A 83 12.73 2.38 0.80
N GLU A 84 13.02 1.49 1.74
CA GLU A 84 12.42 0.18 1.82
C GLU A 84 11.11 0.25 2.60
N VAL A 85 10.05 -0.27 2.00
CA VAL A 85 8.69 -0.21 2.55
C VAL A 85 8.02 -1.59 2.53
N PHE A 86 7.03 -1.77 3.40
CA PHE A 86 6.16 -2.94 3.36
C PHE A 86 4.83 -2.60 2.69
N LEU A 87 4.49 -3.36 1.67
CA LEU A 87 3.23 -3.29 0.95
C LEU A 87 2.30 -4.42 1.39
N GLU A 88 1.04 -4.11 1.65
CA GLU A 88 -0.02 -5.10 1.82
C GLU A 88 -0.65 -5.42 0.47
N LEU A 89 -0.63 -6.68 0.05
CA LEU A 89 -1.22 -7.09 -1.22
C LEU A 89 -2.75 -7.04 -1.18
N LEU A 90 -3.35 -6.68 -2.31
CA LEU A 90 -4.77 -6.83 -2.57
C LEU A 90 -5.06 -8.31 -2.90
N GLN A 91 -6.03 -8.89 -2.19
CA GLN A 91 -6.52 -10.26 -2.38
C GLN A 91 -8.03 -10.24 -2.55
#